data_AF-A0A7G6Y288-F1
#
_entry.id   AF-A0A7G6Y288-F1
#
_cell.length_a   1.000
_cell.length_b   1.000
_cell.length_c   1.000
_cell.angle_alpha   90.00
_cell.angle_beta   90.00
_cell.angle_gamma   90.00
#
_symmetry.space_group_name_H-M   'P 1'
#
loop_
_entity.id
_entity.type
_entity.pdbx_description
1 polymer ?
#
loop_
_entity_poly.entity_id
_entity_poly.type
_entity_poly.pdbx_seq_one_letter_code
_entity_poly.pdbx_strand_id
1 'polypeptide(L)'
;MLAAIVAAQFTIAVSAPAPGNLSEALYAASVDASGSRLCDRRTGARYAALFNRRYGARIRALTRYHESRYGPDPDFIITTSCRITLAPARELDRNHSRAMDRFDDTLRALERRFGPTDDIR
;
A
#
# COMPACT_ATOMS: atom_id res chain seq x y z
N MET A 1 -48.18 -25.02 -21.24
CA MET A 1 -47.47 -24.56 -20.03
C MET A 1 -46.15 -23.94 -20.47
N LEU A 2 -46.06 -22.61 -20.54
CA LEU A 2 -44.83 -21.88 -20.88
C LEU A 2 -44.13 -21.48 -19.59
N ALA A 3 -42.89 -21.93 -19.39
CA ALA A 3 -42.03 -21.51 -18.30
C ALA A 3 -41.35 -20.19 -18.69
N ALA A 4 -41.64 -19.12 -17.95
CA ALA A 4 -40.96 -17.84 -18.09
C ALA A 4 -39.61 -17.90 -17.35
N ILE A 5 -38.51 -17.85 -18.10
CA ILE A 5 -37.17 -17.69 -17.55
C ILE A 5 -36.96 -16.20 -17.30
N VAL A 6 -36.97 -15.81 -16.02
CA VAL A 6 -36.65 -14.44 -15.59
C VAL A 6 -35.13 -14.27 -15.69
N ALA A 7 -34.68 -13.56 -16.72
CA ALA A 7 -33.30 -13.12 -16.84
C ALA A 7 -33.04 -11.98 -15.84
N ALA A 8 -32.37 -12.29 -14.74
CA ALA A 8 -31.86 -11.28 -13.81
C ALA A 8 -30.74 -10.50 -14.51
N GLN A 9 -31.03 -9.26 -14.90
CA GLN A 9 -30.04 -8.34 -15.44
C GLN A 9 -29.12 -7.88 -14.29
N PHE A 10 -27.93 -8.47 -14.19
CA PHE A 10 -26.85 -7.94 -13.35
C PHE A 10 -26.39 -6.62 -13.96
N THR A 11 -26.93 -5.51 -13.44
CA THR A 11 -26.38 -4.19 -13.69
C THR A 11 -25.08 -4.08 -12.88
N ILE A 12 -23.94 -4.32 -13.54
CA ILE A 12 -22.64 -3.99 -12.98
C ILE A 12 -22.59 -2.47 -12.92
N ALA A 13 -22.83 -1.91 -11.73
CA ALA A 13 -22.59 -0.51 -11.47
C ALA A 13 -21.09 -0.27 -11.68
N VAL A 14 -20.72 0.30 -12.83
CA VAL A 14 -19.34 0.74 -13.08
C VAL A 14 -19.11 1.95 -12.18
N SER A 15 -18.59 1.68 -10.99
CA SER A 15 -18.05 2.70 -10.09
C SER A 15 -17.03 3.54 -10.85
N ALA A 16 -17.07 4.87 -10.64
CA ALA A 16 -16.16 5.82 -11.26
C ALA A 16 -14.70 5.31 -11.21
N PRO A 17 -13.87 5.58 -12.25
CA PRO A 17 -12.51 5.05 -12.33
C PRO A 17 -11.74 5.38 -11.04
N ALA A 18 -11.00 4.39 -10.54
CA ALA A 18 -10.19 4.52 -9.33
C ALA A 18 -9.28 5.76 -9.43
N PRO A 19 -9.07 6.52 -8.34
CA PRO A 19 -8.19 7.69 -8.34
C PRO A 19 -6.69 7.34 -8.42
N GLY A 20 -6.26 6.56 -9.41
CA GLY A 20 -4.88 6.08 -9.61
C GLY A 20 -4.62 4.70 -8.99
N ASN A 21 -3.42 4.16 -9.22
CA ASN A 21 -2.97 2.86 -8.71
C ASN A 21 -2.49 2.99 -7.24
N LEU A 22 -3.28 2.48 -6.30
CA LEU A 22 -2.97 2.60 -4.86
C LEU A 22 -1.72 1.80 -4.50
N SER A 23 -1.56 0.61 -5.07
CA SER A 23 -0.45 -0.30 -4.81
C SER A 23 0.87 0.27 -5.30
N GLU A 24 0.89 0.93 -6.47
CA GLU A 24 2.04 1.67 -6.96
C GLU A 24 2.44 2.78 -5.98
N ALA A 25 1.46 3.59 -5.53
CA ALA A 25 1.70 4.67 -4.59
C ALA A 25 2.22 4.17 -3.23
N LEU A 26 1.62 3.09 -2.70
CA LEU A 26 2.06 2.44 -1.46
C LEU A 26 3.47 1.85 -1.61
N TYR A 27 3.77 1.21 -2.74
CA TYR A 27 5.09 0.67 -3.01
C TYR A 27 6.15 1.78 -3.06
N ALA A 28 5.92 2.82 -3.87
CA ALA A 28 6.84 3.93 -4.00
C ALA A 28 7.12 4.61 -2.64
N ALA A 29 6.08 4.79 -1.81
CA ALA A 29 6.21 5.36 -0.48
C ALA A 29 6.94 4.44 0.52
N SER A 30 6.70 3.13 0.45
CA SER A 30 7.19 2.18 1.45
C SER A 30 8.60 1.64 1.17
N VAL A 31 9.12 1.82 -0.03
CA VAL A 31 10.33 1.10 -0.49
C VAL A 31 11.56 1.34 0.40
N ASP A 32 11.77 2.57 0.87
CA ASP A 32 12.89 2.91 1.75
C ASP A 32 12.59 2.60 3.24
N ALA A 33 11.32 2.64 3.65
CA ALA A 33 10.89 2.37 5.03
C ALA A 33 10.76 0.87 5.35
N SER A 34 10.46 0.05 4.35
CA SER A 34 10.29 -1.40 4.50
C SER A 34 11.62 -2.16 4.59
N GLY A 35 12.74 -1.52 4.25
CA GLY A 35 14.04 -2.18 4.13
C GLY A 35 14.15 -3.13 2.93
N SER A 36 13.16 -3.14 2.03
CA SER A 36 13.10 -4.04 0.86
C SER A 36 14.25 -3.87 -0.13
N ARG A 37 14.89 -2.69 -0.14
CA ARG A 37 16.08 -2.42 -0.98
C ARG A 37 17.40 -2.77 -0.31
N LEU A 38 17.44 -3.32 0.90
CA LEU A 38 18.73 -3.63 1.54
C LEU A 38 19.31 -4.94 1.01
N CYS A 39 20.58 -4.91 0.57
CA CYS A 39 21.28 -6.14 0.19
C CYS A 39 21.56 -7.05 1.40
N ASP A 40 21.74 -6.46 2.59
CA ASP A 40 21.87 -7.24 3.83
C ASP A 40 20.50 -7.79 4.26
N ARG A 41 20.28 -9.08 4.04
CA ARG A 41 18.99 -9.75 4.28
C ARG A 41 18.57 -9.70 5.75
N ARG A 42 19.51 -9.77 6.69
CA ARG A 42 19.20 -9.79 8.13
C ARG A 42 18.66 -8.44 8.58
N THR A 43 19.32 -7.35 8.21
CA THR A 43 18.87 -6.00 8.51
C THR A 43 17.57 -5.68 7.77
N GLY A 44 17.48 -6.07 6.49
CA GLY A 44 16.25 -5.94 5.71
C GLY A 44 15.05 -6.61 6.38
N ALA A 45 15.19 -7.87 6.83
CA ALA A 45 14.14 -8.60 7.53
C ALA A 45 13.73 -7.92 8.85
N ARG A 46 14.70 -7.41 9.61
CA ARG A 46 14.44 -6.66 10.85
C ARG A 46 13.61 -5.40 10.57
N TYR A 47 13.95 -4.63 9.55
CA TYR A 47 13.22 -3.43 9.15
C TYR A 47 11.84 -3.75 8.60
N ALA A 48 11.71 -4.78 7.76
CA ALA A 48 10.42 -5.25 7.26
C ALA A 48 9.48 -5.66 8.41
N ALA A 49 9.99 -6.33 9.45
CA ALA A 49 9.20 -6.68 10.62
C ALA A 49 8.73 -5.45 11.40
N LEU A 50 9.59 -4.44 11.60
CA LEU A 50 9.23 -3.17 12.25
C LEU A 50 8.18 -2.41 11.43
N PHE A 51 8.38 -2.31 10.12
CA PHE A 51 7.45 -1.69 9.19
C PHE A 51 6.07 -2.36 9.23
N ASN A 52 6.04 -3.68 9.09
CA ASN A 52 4.80 -4.45 9.11
C ASN A 52 4.06 -4.37 10.45
N ARG A 53 4.79 -4.36 11.57
CA ARG A 53 4.19 -4.17 12.89
C ARG A 53 3.52 -2.80 13.02
N ARG A 54 4.15 -1.74 12.51
CA ARG A 54 3.63 -0.36 12.66
C ARG A 54 2.52 -0.04 11.67
N TYR A 55 2.63 -0.47 10.41
CA TYR A 55 1.77 -0.01 9.33
C TYR A 55 0.96 -1.09 8.63
N GLY A 56 1.30 -2.38 8.81
CA GLY A 56 0.68 -3.47 8.04
C GLY A 56 -0.85 -3.54 8.18
N ALA A 57 -1.39 -3.26 9.37
CA ALA A 57 -2.84 -3.22 9.58
C ALA A 57 -3.53 -2.07 8.81
N ARG A 58 -2.93 -0.87 8.82
CA ARG A 58 -3.44 0.31 8.13
C ARG A 58 -3.39 0.15 6.61
N ILE A 59 -2.27 -0.35 6.08
CA ILE A 59 -2.12 -0.65 4.65
C ILE A 59 -3.21 -1.63 4.20
N ARG A 60 -3.39 -2.76 4.90
CA ARG A 60 -4.43 -3.74 4.57
C ARG A 60 -5.85 -3.16 4.66
N ALA A 61 -6.11 -2.29 5.64
CA ALA A 61 -7.41 -1.64 5.77
C ALA A 61 -7.68 -0.70 4.59
N LEU A 62 -6.70 0.11 4.21
CA LEU A 62 -6.79 1.04 3.08
C LEU A 62 -6.96 0.29 1.76
N THR A 63 -6.17 -0.76 1.50
CA THR A 63 -6.31 -1.60 0.29
C THR A 63 -7.69 -2.23 0.20
N ARG A 64 -8.18 -2.87 1.27
CA ARG A 64 -9.53 -3.46 1.27
C ARG A 64 -10.63 -2.43 1.01
N TYR A 65 -10.51 -1.24 1.62
CA TYR A 65 -11.47 -0.17 1.38
C TYR A 65 -11.44 0.26 -0.09
N HIS A 66 -10.25 0.52 -0.64
CA HIS A 66 -10.08 0.90 -2.04
C HIS A 66 -10.68 -0.14 -2.99
N GLU A 67 -10.33 -1.41 -2.81
CA GLU A 67 -10.80 -2.49 -3.67
C GLU A 67 -12.31 -2.71 -3.57
N SER A 68 -12.88 -2.53 -2.37
CA SER A 68 -14.34 -2.63 -2.18
C SER A 68 -15.11 -1.53 -2.91
N ARG A 69 -14.48 -0.38 -3.17
CA ARG A 69 -15.11 0.80 -3.76
C ARG A 69 -14.86 0.94 -5.26
N TYR A 70 -13.68 0.55 -5.72
CA TYR A 70 -13.23 0.80 -7.08
C TYR A 70 -12.95 -0.49 -7.88
N GLY A 71 -13.10 -1.65 -7.25
CA GLY A 71 -12.68 -2.94 -7.80
C GLY A 71 -11.20 -3.22 -7.57
N PRO A 72 -10.69 -4.37 -8.05
CA PRO A 72 -9.29 -4.77 -7.87
C PRO A 72 -8.32 -3.70 -8.35
N ASP A 73 -7.29 -3.44 -7.56
CA ASP A 73 -6.24 -2.47 -7.91
C ASP A 73 -5.38 -3.04 -9.05
N PRO A 74 -5.08 -2.27 -10.11
CA PRO A 74 -4.32 -2.77 -11.25
C PRO A 74 -2.91 -3.24 -10.90
N ASP A 75 -2.49 -4.33 -11.53
CA ASP A 75 -1.12 -4.81 -11.47
C ASP A 75 -0.12 -3.76 -12.00
N PHE A 76 1.08 -3.76 -11.43
CA PHE A 76 2.20 -2.95 -11.91
C PHE A 76 3.52 -3.72 -11.78
N ILE A 77 4.46 -3.40 -12.65
CA ILE A 77 5.75 -4.08 -12.71
C ILE A 77 6.76 -3.31 -11.86
N ILE A 78 7.47 -4.03 -11.01
CA ILE A 78 8.52 -3.47 -10.17
C ILE A 78 9.86 -4.08 -10.59
N THR A 79 10.79 -3.23 -11.05
CA THR A 79 12.19 -3.59 -11.20
C THR A 79 12.97 -3.09 -9.98
N THR A 80 13.38 -4.01 -9.09
CA THR A 80 14.16 -3.65 -7.90
C THR A 80 15.61 -4.10 -8.02
N SER A 81 16.52 -3.23 -7.60
CA SER A 81 17.88 -3.60 -7.25
C SER A 81 18.09 -3.31 -5.77
N CYS A 82 18.77 -4.23 -5.09
CA CYS A 82 19.22 -3.97 -3.72
C CYS A 82 20.34 -2.92 -3.75
N ARG A 83 20.45 -2.15 -2.67
CA ARG A 83 21.45 -1.11 -2.44
C ARG A 83 22.41 -1.61 -1.37
N ILE A 84 23.70 -1.59 -1.70
CA ILE A 84 24.76 -1.77 -0.72
C ILE A 84 24.85 -0.45 0.07
N THR A 85 24.79 -0.53 1.40
CA THR A 85 24.97 0.62 2.27
C THR A 85 26.18 0.39 3.15
N LEU A 86 27.20 1.24 2.99
CA LEU A 86 28.44 1.19 3.77
C LEU A 86 28.38 2.08 5.03
N ALA A 87 27.21 2.63 5.33
CA ALA A 87 27.01 3.47 6.51
C ALA A 87 27.13 2.65 7.81
N PRO A 88 27.66 3.23 8.90
CA PRO A 88 27.66 2.58 10.20
C PRO A 88 26.23 2.19 10.64
N ALA A 89 26.10 1.09 11.39
CA ALA A 89 24.80 0.56 11.82
C ALA A 89 23.88 1.63 12.47
N ARG A 90 24.43 2.49 13.33
CA ARG A 90 23.69 3.59 13.97
C ARG A 90 23.14 4.60 12.97
N GLU A 91 23.87 4.89 11.90
CA GLU A 91 23.42 5.80 10.86
C GLU A 91 22.33 5.16 10.00
N LEU A 92 22.51 3.89 9.66
CA LEU A 92 21.48 3.10 8.97
C LEU A 92 20.17 3.04 9.77
N ASP A 93 20.24 2.82 11.09
CA ASP A 93 19.07 2.83 11.98
C ASP A 93 18.37 4.20 11.98
N ARG A 94 19.14 5.31 12.05
CA ARG A 94 18.58 6.67 11.98
C ARG A 94 17.92 6.97 10.65
N ASN A 95 18.53 6.56 9.54
CA ASN A 95 17.99 6.75 8.20
C ASN A 95 16.68 5.95 8.04
N HIS A 96 16.65 4.71 8.53
CA HIS A 96 15.43 3.91 8.56
C HIS A 96 14.34 4.57 9.41
N SER A 97 14.65 5.11 10.59
CA SER A 97 13.67 5.83 11.41
C SER A 97 13.06 7.03 10.66
N ARG A 98 13.89 7.83 9.99
CA ARG A 98 13.41 8.96 9.18
C ARG A 98 12.54 8.51 8.01
N ALA A 99 12.89 7.39 7.36
CA ALA A 99 12.08 6.81 6.30
C ALA A 99 10.71 6.34 6.82
N MET A 100 10.67 5.74 8.01
CA MET A 100 9.43 5.34 8.68
C MET A 100 8.52 6.54 8.99
N ASP A 101 9.08 7.66 9.43
CA ASP A 101 8.29 8.87 9.73
C ASP A 101 7.74 9.51 8.46
N ARG A 102 8.55 9.65 7.40
CA ARG A 102 8.09 10.12 6.08
C ARG A 102 6.99 9.23 5.50
N PHE A 103 7.11 7.92 5.70
CA PHE A 103 6.07 6.98 5.28
C PHE A 103 4.78 7.18 6.08
N ASP A 104 4.83 7.48 7.38
CA ASP A 104 3.61 7.76 8.17
C ASP A 104 2.85 8.95 7.59
N ASP A 105 3.56 10.04 7.30
CA ASP A 105 2.97 11.25 6.71
C ASP A 105 2.35 10.96 5.34
N THR A 106 3.07 10.20 4.51
CA THR A 106 2.59 9.80 3.17
C THR A 106 1.39 8.86 3.27
N LEU A 107 1.41 7.89 4.19
CA LEU A 107 0.30 6.98 4.41
C LEU A 107 -0.95 7.75 4.86
N ARG A 108 -0.82 8.73 5.75
CA ARG A 108 -1.94 9.61 6.12
C ARG A 108 -2.50 10.39 4.93
N ALA A 109 -1.63 10.85 4.03
CA ALA A 109 -2.07 11.53 2.82
C ALA A 109 -2.81 10.58 1.86
N LEU A 110 -2.33 9.33 1.73
CA LEU A 110 -3.00 8.29 0.95
C LEU A 110 -4.34 7.89 1.60
N GLU A 111 -4.40 7.74 2.92
CA GLU A 111 -5.64 7.48 3.65
C GLU A 111 -6.66 8.59 3.44
N ARG A 112 -6.25 9.87 3.42
CA ARG A 112 -7.16 10.98 3.08
C ARG A 112 -7.63 10.96 1.62
N ARG A 113 -6.77 10.52 0.70
CA ARG A 113 -7.07 10.50 -0.74
C ARG A 113 -7.90 9.29 -1.16
N PHE A 114 -7.67 8.15 -0.55
CA PHE A 114 -8.18 6.84 -0.97
C PHE A 114 -9.04 6.14 0.09
N GLY A 115 -9.02 6.60 1.34
CA GLY A 115 -9.76 6.02 2.45
C GLY A 115 -11.20 6.55 2.55
N PRO A 116 -11.96 6.11 3.56
CA PRO A 116 -13.31 6.60 3.83
C PRO A 116 -13.29 8.10 4.12
N THR A 117 -14.06 8.85 3.35
CA THR A 117 -14.21 10.31 3.49
C THR A 117 -15.13 10.70 4.66
N ASP A 118 -15.74 9.73 5.35
CA ASP A 118 -16.90 9.93 6.20
C ASP A 118 -16.60 10.35 7.66
N ASP A 119 -15.36 10.71 8.01
CA ASP A 119 -14.99 11.27 9.34
C ASP A 119 -14.27 12.63 9.23
N ILE A 120 -14.81 13.55 8.44
CA ILE A 120 -14.59 14.98 8.64
C ILE A 120 -15.95 15.63 8.94
N ARG A 121 -16.43 15.44 10.17
CA ARG A 121 -17.44 16.27 10.83
C ARG A 121 -17.02 16.57 12.24
#